data_AF-A0A2D8QNQ6-F1
#
_entry.id   AF-A0A2D8QNQ6-F1
#
_cell.length_a   1.000
_cell.length_b   1.000
_cell.length_c   1.000
_cell.angle_alpha   90.00
_cell.angle_beta   90.00
_cell.angle_gamma   90.00
#
_symmetry.space_group_name_H-M   'P 1'
#
loop_
_entity.id
_entity.type
_entity.pdbx_description
1 polymer ?
#
loop_
_entity_poly.entity_id
_entity_poly.type
_entity_poly.pdbx_seq_one_letter_code
_entity_poly.pdbx_strand_id
1 'polypeptide(L)'
;DLQADQRDGVAEFDRTSSHYIPSEKLKEIDFERWQRLMRGEVDVDFPEFCRGVVSTLTEISAGHRGQTVAVACHGGVINAWACHVLNMEPRMFFNPEYTSINRFMVARSGERSIKTLNEHSHLNGFINQSS
;
A
#
# COMPACT_ATOMS: atom_id res chain seq x y z
N ASP A 1 -16.02 -10.70 -18.21
CA ASP A 1 -14.57 -10.81 -17.96
C ASP A 1 -14.01 -9.49 -17.45
N LEU A 2 -13.15 -9.54 -16.44
CA LEU A 2 -12.43 -8.36 -15.93
C LEU A 2 -11.15 -8.18 -16.74
N GLN A 3 -10.88 -6.96 -17.22
CA GLN A 3 -9.63 -6.63 -17.89
C GLN A 3 -8.60 -6.13 -16.87
N ALA A 4 -7.37 -6.63 -16.95
CA ALA A 4 -6.25 -6.18 -16.15
C ALA A 4 -5.38 -5.21 -16.94
N ASP A 5 -5.01 -4.10 -16.32
CA ASP A 5 -4.08 -3.10 -16.85
C ASP A 5 -2.86 -3.02 -15.91
N GLN A 6 -1.66 -2.86 -16.48
CA GLN A 6 -0.42 -2.77 -15.72
C GLN A 6 -0.01 -1.32 -15.56
N ARG A 7 0.39 -0.94 -14.34
CA ARG A 7 0.81 0.42 -14.01
C ARG A 7 2.08 0.38 -13.17
N ASP A 8 3.16 0.97 -13.68
CA ASP A 8 4.44 0.97 -12.97
C ASP A 8 4.36 1.67 -11.61
N GLY A 9 3.52 2.69 -11.49
CA GLY A 9 3.33 3.45 -10.24
C GLY A 9 2.58 2.70 -9.13
N VAL A 10 2.21 1.43 -9.33
CA VAL A 10 1.72 0.56 -8.25
C VAL A 10 2.69 -0.58 -7.91
N ALA A 11 3.93 -0.55 -8.44
CA ALA A 11 5.01 -1.45 -8.03
C ALA A 11 5.64 -0.99 -6.71
N GLU A 12 6.23 -1.91 -5.95
CA GLU A 12 6.88 -1.58 -4.66
C GLU A 12 8.16 -0.76 -4.83
N PHE A 13 8.48 0.05 -3.82
CA PHE A 13 9.68 0.90 -3.80
C PHE A 13 10.99 0.09 -3.89
N ASP A 14 10.99 -1.17 -3.47
CA ASP A 14 12.15 -2.07 -3.47
C ASP A 14 12.22 -2.99 -4.71
N ARG A 15 11.46 -2.70 -5.78
CA ARG A 15 11.39 -3.52 -7.00
C ARG A 15 12.73 -3.84 -7.68
N THR A 16 13.79 -3.08 -7.38
CA THR A 16 15.15 -3.30 -7.90
C THR A 16 16.10 -3.93 -6.88
N SER A 17 15.63 -4.27 -5.68
CA SER A 17 16.43 -4.91 -4.64
C SER A 17 16.86 -6.31 -5.06
N SER A 18 18.10 -6.69 -4.75
CA SER A 18 18.60 -8.04 -5.00
C SER A 18 18.09 -9.08 -4.00
N HIS A 19 17.53 -8.64 -2.87
CA HIS A 19 17.00 -9.51 -1.82
C HIS A 19 15.71 -8.93 -1.24
N TYR A 20 14.69 -9.79 -1.14
CA TYR A 20 13.44 -9.50 -0.46
C TYR A 20 13.48 -10.08 0.96
N ILE A 21 13.22 -9.24 1.96
CA ILE A 21 13.02 -9.66 3.37
C ILE A 21 11.61 -9.22 3.77
N PRO A 22 10.71 -10.17 4.09
CA PRO A 22 9.38 -9.84 4.59
C PRO A 22 9.43 -8.93 5.82
N SER A 23 8.46 -8.03 5.98
CA SER A 23 8.49 -7.02 7.04
C SER A 23 8.40 -7.65 8.44
N GLU A 24 7.61 -8.72 8.58
CA GLU A 24 7.51 -9.54 9.79
C GLU A 24 8.85 -10.20 10.13
N LYS A 25 9.57 -10.71 9.12
CA LYS A 25 10.87 -11.32 9.33
C LYS A 25 11.91 -10.27 9.69
N LEU A 26 11.88 -9.11 9.03
CA LEU A 26 12.74 -7.98 9.33
C LEU A 26 12.56 -7.53 10.78
N LYS A 27 11.32 -7.47 11.27
CA LYS A 27 11.00 -7.13 12.66
C LYS A 27 11.67 -8.07 13.68
N GLU A 28 11.78 -9.36 13.35
CA GLU A 28 12.45 -10.36 14.20
C GLU A 28 13.98 -10.26 14.17
N ILE A 29 14.56 -10.07 12.99
CA ILE A 29 16.02 -10.20 12.80
C ILE A 29 16.78 -8.87 12.91
N ASP A 30 16.11 -7.74 12.71
CA ASP A 30 16.68 -6.39 12.74
C ASP A 30 15.59 -5.34 13.04
N PHE A 31 15.23 -5.24 14.32
CA PHE A 31 14.15 -4.36 14.78
C PHE A 31 14.42 -2.87 14.51
N GLU A 32 15.68 -2.42 14.60
CA GLU A 32 16.03 -1.02 14.32
C GLU A 32 15.80 -0.69 12.84
N ARG A 33 16.21 -1.59 11.93
CA ARG A 33 15.93 -1.42 10.50
C ARG A 33 14.45 -1.48 10.20
N TRP A 34 13.69 -2.33 10.89
CA TRP A 34 12.23 -2.34 10.80
C TRP A 34 11.64 -0.99 11.25
N GLN A 35 12.11 -0.39 12.35
CA GLN A 35 11.63 0.92 12.79
C GLN A 35 11.95 2.04 11.79
N ARG A 36 13.13 2.00 11.14
CA ARG A 36 13.48 2.93 10.05
C ARG A 36 12.51 2.79 8.87
N LEU A 37 12.25 1.55 8.42
CA LEU A 37 11.23 1.26 7.41
C LEU A 37 9.86 1.83 7.79
N MET A 38 9.41 1.64 9.04
CA MET A 38 8.13 2.19 9.53
C MET A 38 8.07 3.72 9.50
N ARG A 39 9.22 4.40 9.55
CA ARG A 39 9.33 5.86 9.38
C ARG A 39 9.51 6.29 7.92
N GLY A 40 9.57 5.37 6.97
CA GLY A 40 9.87 5.66 5.56
C GLY A 40 11.36 5.95 5.30
N GLU A 41 12.24 5.62 6.26
CA GLU A 41 13.69 5.77 6.14
C GLU A 41 14.26 4.53 5.43
N VAL A 42 14.15 4.53 4.10
CA VAL A 42 14.62 3.44 3.21
C VAL A 42 15.71 3.94 2.27
N ASP A 43 16.39 3.01 1.60
CA ASP A 43 17.56 3.32 0.73
C ASP A 43 17.19 3.98 -0.62
N VAL A 44 15.90 4.27 -0.83
CA VAL A 44 15.37 4.96 -2.01
C VAL A 44 14.72 6.29 -1.62
N ASP A 45 14.48 7.16 -2.60
CA ASP A 45 13.69 8.38 -2.39
C ASP A 45 12.22 8.02 -2.14
N PHE A 46 11.90 7.77 -0.86
CA PHE A 46 10.58 7.38 -0.42
C PHE A 46 9.51 8.46 -0.70
N PRO A 47 9.77 9.76 -0.49
CA PRO A 47 8.87 10.82 -0.94
C PRO A 47 8.57 10.77 -2.45
N GLU A 48 9.56 10.53 -3.31
CA GLU A 48 9.33 10.40 -4.76
C GLU A 48 8.49 9.18 -5.10
N PHE A 49 8.77 8.04 -4.47
CA PHE A 49 7.92 6.85 -4.57
C PHE A 49 6.46 7.17 -4.21
N CYS A 50 6.22 7.82 -3.06
CA CYS A 50 4.88 8.19 -2.62
C CYS A 50 4.18 9.14 -3.60
N ARG A 51 4.90 10.12 -4.17
CA ARG A 51 4.35 11.01 -5.22
C ARG A 51 3.93 10.22 -6.46
N GLY A 52 4.75 9.27 -6.91
CA GLY A 52 4.43 8.41 -8.05
C GLY A 52 3.19 7.55 -7.83
N VAL A 53 3.07 6.94 -6.65
CA VAL A 53 1.86 6.18 -6.24
C VAL A 53 0.62 7.07 -6.26
N VAL A 54 0.69 8.25 -5.63
CA VAL A 54 -0.45 9.17 -5.53
C VAL A 54 -0.88 9.68 -6.90
N SER A 55 0.07 10.00 -7.79
CA SER A 55 -0.24 10.40 -9.17
C SER A 55 -0.99 9.28 -9.89
N THR A 56 -0.45 8.08 -9.85
CA THR A 56 -1.00 6.91 -10.56
C THR A 56 -2.41 6.56 -10.08
N LEU A 57 -2.64 6.50 -8.76
CA LEU A 57 -3.96 6.19 -8.20
C LEU A 57 -4.96 7.33 -8.41
N THR A 58 -4.49 8.58 -8.47
CA THR A 58 -5.33 9.73 -8.84
C THR A 58 -5.77 9.65 -10.31
N GLU A 59 -4.88 9.28 -11.22
CA GLU A 59 -5.21 9.07 -12.64
C GLU A 59 -6.21 7.92 -12.81
N ILE A 60 -5.96 6.78 -12.15
CA ILE A 60 -6.87 5.62 -12.18
C ILE A 60 -8.26 6.02 -11.70
N SER A 61 -8.36 6.68 -10.54
CA SER A 61 -9.65 7.09 -9.99
C SER A 61 -10.37 8.13 -10.87
N ALA A 62 -9.63 9.07 -11.47
CA ALA A 62 -10.19 10.05 -12.40
C ALA A 62 -10.72 9.42 -13.70
N GLY A 63 -10.08 8.35 -14.20
CA GLY A 63 -10.51 7.60 -15.39
C GLY A 63 -11.71 6.68 -15.16
N HIS A 64 -12.03 6.35 -13.90
CA HIS A 64 -13.05 5.34 -13.55
C HIS A 64 -14.14 5.90 -12.62
N ARG A 65 -14.57 7.15 -12.85
CA ARG A 65 -15.58 7.82 -12.02
C ARG A 65 -16.88 7.02 -11.95
N GLY A 66 -17.37 6.78 -10.72
CA GLY A 66 -18.61 6.03 -10.49
C GLY A 66 -18.47 4.51 -10.62
N GLN A 67 -17.26 4.01 -10.83
CA GLN A 67 -16.95 2.58 -10.89
C GLN A 67 -16.17 2.15 -9.65
N THR A 68 -16.09 0.83 -9.45
CA THR A 68 -15.19 0.22 -8.47
C THR A 68 -14.00 -0.36 -9.20
N VAL A 69 -12.79 0.08 -8.81
CA VAL A 69 -11.53 -0.46 -9.34
C VAL A 69 -10.84 -1.27 -8.25
N ALA A 70 -10.31 -2.44 -8.61
CA ALA A 70 -9.42 -3.21 -7.77
C ALA A 70 -7.97 -2.99 -8.22
N VAL A 71 -7.07 -2.74 -7.27
CA VAL A 71 -5.63 -2.57 -7.53
C VAL A 71 -4.89 -3.62 -6.71
N ALA A 72 -4.28 -4.60 -7.38
CA ALA A 72 -3.34 -5.51 -6.74
C ALA A 72 -1.98 -4.80 -6.65
N CYS A 73 -1.47 -4.63 -5.43
CA CYS A 73 -0.27 -3.84 -5.15
C CYS A 73 0.40 -4.31 -3.85
N HIS A 74 1.29 -3.47 -3.33
CA HIS A 74 2.20 -3.80 -2.23
C HIS A 74 1.98 -2.92 -1.00
N GLY A 75 2.67 -3.26 0.10
CA GLY A 75 2.50 -2.60 1.39
C GLY A 75 2.86 -1.11 1.35
N GLY A 76 3.91 -0.73 0.63
CA GLY A 76 4.32 0.66 0.44
C GLY A 76 3.30 1.47 -0.34
N VAL A 77 2.70 0.88 -1.38
CA VAL A 77 1.67 1.53 -2.19
C VAL A 77 0.42 1.82 -1.35
N ILE A 78 -0.03 0.84 -0.56
CA ILE A 78 -1.19 0.99 0.33
C ILE A 78 -0.94 2.10 1.37
N ASN A 79 0.22 2.07 2.02
CA ASN A 79 0.58 3.06 3.03
C ASN A 79 0.73 4.47 2.43
N ALA A 80 1.39 4.60 1.27
CA ALA A 80 1.54 5.88 0.57
C ALA A 80 0.18 6.50 0.22
N TRP A 81 -0.75 5.69 -0.32
CA TRP A 81 -2.09 6.16 -0.65
C TRP A 81 -2.90 6.53 0.61
N ALA A 82 -2.85 5.70 1.64
CA ALA A 82 -3.57 5.98 2.89
C ALA A 82 -3.03 7.23 3.60
N CYS A 83 -1.70 7.45 3.63
CA CYS A 83 -1.12 8.69 4.13
C CYS A 83 -1.61 9.90 3.34
N HIS A 84 -1.66 9.82 2.01
CA HIS A 84 -2.21 10.88 1.17
C HIS A 84 -3.68 11.17 1.49
N VAL A 85 -4.52 10.13 1.63
CA VAL A 85 -5.93 10.28 1.99
C VAL A 85 -6.12 10.91 3.37
N LEU A 86 -5.23 10.62 4.33
CA LEU A 86 -5.26 11.15 5.70
C LEU A 86 -4.54 12.49 5.86
N ASN A 87 -3.96 13.06 4.80
CA ASN A 87 -3.08 14.23 4.86
C ASN A 87 -1.93 14.07 5.88
N MET A 88 -1.30 12.89 5.88
CA MET A 88 -0.15 12.57 6.72
C MET A 88 1.14 12.62 5.91
N GLU A 89 2.25 12.89 6.59
CA GLU A 89 3.59 12.71 6.03
C GLU A 89 3.80 11.25 5.56
N PRO A 90 4.52 11.03 4.44
CA PRO A 90 4.83 9.71 3.92
C PRO A 90 5.49 8.80 4.96
N ARG A 91 4.88 7.65 5.24
CA ARG A 91 5.45 6.61 6.10
C ARG A 91 4.75 5.27 5.91
N MET A 92 5.35 4.20 6.42
CA MET A 92 4.69 2.91 6.59
C MET A 92 3.98 2.89 7.95
N PHE A 93 2.74 3.41 8.05
CA PHE A 93 2.06 3.56 9.35
C PHE A 93 1.42 2.27 9.88
N PHE A 94 1.21 1.27 9.02
CA PHE A 94 0.80 -0.08 9.42
C PHE A 94 1.40 -1.15 8.50
N ASN A 95 1.33 -2.41 8.92
CA ASN A 95 1.74 -3.56 8.12
C ASN A 95 0.52 -4.25 7.51
N PRO A 96 0.27 -4.13 6.19
CA PRO A 96 -0.84 -4.85 5.55
C PRO A 96 -0.56 -6.36 5.53
N GLU A 97 -1.56 -7.16 5.89
CA GLU A 97 -1.49 -8.62 5.78
C GLU A 97 -1.51 -9.02 4.30
N TYR A 98 -0.86 -10.15 3.99
CA TYR A 98 -0.88 -10.70 2.64
C TYR A 98 -2.31 -10.92 2.18
N THR A 99 -2.62 -10.47 0.96
CA THR A 99 -3.97 -10.58 0.35
C THR A 99 -5.09 -9.89 1.15
N SER A 100 -4.73 -8.96 2.05
CA SER A 100 -5.70 -8.10 2.72
C SER A 100 -6.37 -7.13 1.74
N ILE A 101 -7.59 -6.71 2.08
CA ILE A 101 -8.37 -5.75 1.32
C ILE A 101 -8.36 -4.41 2.06
N ASN A 102 -8.01 -3.35 1.34
CA ASN A 102 -7.99 -1.97 1.82
C ASN A 102 -8.92 -1.14 0.93
N ARG A 103 -9.90 -0.45 1.52
CA ARG A 103 -10.98 0.22 0.77
C ARG A 103 -10.93 1.72 0.99
N PHE A 104 -10.93 2.45 -0.11
CA PHE A 104 -10.95 3.89 -0.16
C PHE A 104 -12.13 4.36 -1.00
N MET A 105 -12.69 5.52 -0.63
CA MET A 105 -13.69 6.22 -1.43
C MET A 105 -13.07 7.47 -2.02
N VAL A 106 -13.38 7.76 -3.29
CA VAL A 106 -12.95 8.97 -4.00
C VAL A 106 -14.18 9.67 -4.56
N ALA A 107 -14.47 10.86 -4.05
CA ALA A 107 -15.58 11.68 -4.52
C ALA A 107 -15.26 12.35 -5.86
N ARG A 108 -16.29 12.69 -6.65
CA ARG A 108 -16.11 13.43 -7.92
C ARG A 108 -15.47 14.81 -7.72
N SER A 109 -15.69 15.41 -6.56
CA SER A 109 -15.15 16.68 -6.09
C SER A 109 -13.71 16.58 -5.58
N GLY A 110 -13.17 15.36 -5.48
CA GLY A 110 -11.75 15.11 -5.16
C GLY A 110 -11.50 14.76 -3.70
N GLU A 111 -12.47 14.87 -2.80
CA GLU A 111 -12.35 14.39 -1.43
C GLU A 111 -12.17 12.87 -1.44
N ARG A 112 -11.34 12.39 -0.50
CA ARG A 112 -11.01 10.98 -0.35
C ARG A 112 -11.23 10.57 1.09
N SER A 113 -11.61 9.32 1.31
CA SER A 113 -11.72 8.77 2.65
C SER A 113 -11.34 7.30 2.70
N ILE A 114 -10.91 6.86 3.88
CA ILE A 114 -10.68 5.45 4.18
C ILE A 114 -11.99 4.85 4.64
N LYS A 115 -12.42 3.76 4.02
CA LYS A 115 -13.57 2.97 4.47
C LYS A 115 -13.13 1.87 5.42
N THR A 116 -12.08 1.15 5.06
CA THR A 116 -11.48 0.07 5.85
C THR A 116 -10.02 -0.12 5.45
N LEU A 117 -9.21 -0.63 6.38
CA LEU A 117 -7.86 -1.08 6.13
C LEU A 117 -7.69 -2.50 6.66
N ASN A 118 -6.85 -3.25 5.98
CA ASN A 118 -6.39 -4.57 6.38
C ASN A 118 -7.50 -5.59 6.63
N GLU A 119 -8.60 -5.57 5.86
CA GLU A 119 -9.62 -6.62 5.92
C GLU A 119 -9.01 -7.96 5.48
N HIS A 120 -8.97 -8.95 6.36
CA HIS A 120 -8.39 -10.27 6.06
C HIS A 120 -9.26 -11.43 6.58
N SER A 121 -10.52 -11.18 6.94
CA SER A 121 -11.42 -12.21 7.49
C SER A 121 -11.67 -13.38 6.52
N HIS A 122 -11.51 -13.16 5.21
CA HIS A 122 -11.59 -14.21 4.18
C HIS A 122 -10.43 -15.21 4.25
N LEU A 123 -9.37 -14.90 5.01
CA LEU A 123 -8.19 -15.74 5.20
C LEU A 123 -8.26 -16.58 6.49
N ASN A 124 -9.25 -16.37 7.35
CA ASN A 124 -9.35 -17.04 8.65
C ASN A 124 -9.44 -18.58 8.56
N GLY A 125 -9.80 -19.14 7.40
CA GLY A 125 -9.76 -20.59 7.16
C GLY A 125 -8.41 -21.14 6.71
N PHE A 126 -7.43 -20.27 6.45
CA PHE A 126 -6.10 -20.60 5.91
C PHE A 126 -4.95 -20.19 6.84
N ILE A 127 -5.21 -19.35 7.84
CA ILE A 127 -4.19 -18.85 8.78
C ILE A 127 -4.29 -19.64 10.10
N ASN A 128 -3.34 -20.53 10.36
CA ASN A 128 -3.02 -20.96 11.72
C ASN A 128 -2.35 -19.76 12.42
N GLN A 129 -3.12 -19.01 13.23
CA GLN A 129 -2.57 -17.89 13.99
C GLN A 129 -1.56 -18.41 15.02
N SER A 130 -0.27 -18.23 14.73
CA SER A 130 0.77 -18.26 15.76
C SER A 130 1.05 -16.81 16.13
N SER A 131 0.24 -16.28 17.04
CA SER A 131 0.52 -15.03 17.75
C SER A 131 1.57 -15.26 18.84
#